data_AF-A0A950N0A1-F1
#
_entry.id   AF-A0A950N0A1-F1
#
_cell.length_a   1.000
_cell.length_b   1.000
_cell.length_c   1.000
_cell.angle_alpha   90.00
_cell.angle_beta   90.00
_cell.angle_gamma   90.00
#
_symmetry.space_group_name_H-M   'P 1'
#
loop_
_entity.id
_entity.type
_entity.pdbx_description
1 polymer ?
#
loop_
_entity_poly.entity_id
_entity_poly.type
_entity_poly.pdbx_seq_one_letter_code
_entity_poly.pdbx_strand_id
1 'polypeptide(L)'
;MRQANGDSGDHHRNGQGLRSHSRRPNRRSANAARSDPRRGRATSRPRRREPVCRRGANVKPGYAYERDAAAIYRRSFAIIRGEADLARFSPVEELVAVRVIHACGMVEAARDLVFSSGAAEAARDALRAGAPVFCDARMVAEGVTRARLPANNDVICTLGDPSTPELAAKLGTTRTAAAIELWAPRLGGSVVVIGNAPTALFRLLELIAAGAPKPAAIIGMPVGFVGAAESKEALFETGLPAIIVRGRKGGSAMAAAAVNALASDIE
;
A
#
# COMPACT_ATOMS: atom_id res chain seq x y z
N MET A 1 21.14 -58.98 26.22
CA MET A 1 22.43 -59.69 26.42
C MET A 1 23.39 -59.15 25.35
N ARG A 2 24.48 -58.48 25.79
CA ARG A 2 25.69 -57.98 25.06
C ARG A 2 25.48 -56.83 24.04
N GLN A 3 26.00 -55.59 24.21
CA GLN A 3 27.40 -55.08 24.26
C GLN A 3 28.20 -55.37 22.97
N ALA A 4 29.05 -54.49 22.40
CA ALA A 4 29.48 -53.10 22.67
C ALA A 4 30.50 -52.66 21.56
N ASN A 5 30.89 -51.37 21.62
CA ASN A 5 32.15 -50.74 21.17
C ASN A 5 32.30 -50.40 19.68
N GLY A 6 32.85 -49.25 19.26
CA GLY A 6 33.39 -48.10 19.99
C GLY A 6 34.30 -47.22 19.10
N ASP A 7 34.41 -45.93 19.48
CA ASP A 7 35.59 -45.02 19.38
C ASP A 7 36.11 -44.56 17.98
N SER A 8 36.70 -43.38 17.73
CA SER A 8 37.22 -42.23 18.50
C SER A 8 37.51 -41.05 17.53
N GLY A 9 37.75 -39.81 18.00
CA GLY A 9 38.47 -38.79 17.20
C GLY A 9 38.20 -37.30 17.50
N ASP A 10 39.04 -36.71 18.35
CA ASP A 10 39.11 -35.32 18.84
C ASP A 10 39.95 -34.41 17.92
N HIS A 11 39.55 -33.13 17.68
CA HIS A 11 40.43 -32.10 17.07
C HIS A 11 40.12 -30.66 17.54
N HIS A 12 41.01 -30.18 18.41
CA HIS A 12 41.65 -28.85 18.52
C HIS A 12 40.86 -27.53 18.38
N ARG A 13 40.87 -26.77 19.49
CA ARG A 13 40.71 -25.30 19.55
C ARG A 13 42.08 -24.63 19.80
N ASN A 14 42.41 -23.59 19.04
CA ASN A 14 43.22 -22.44 19.49
C ASN A 14 43.23 -21.31 18.44
N GLY A 15 43.24 -20.05 18.88
CA GLY A 15 43.56 -18.91 18.01
C GLY A 15 43.01 -17.55 18.48
N GLN A 16 43.87 -16.75 19.10
CA GLN A 16 43.61 -15.43 19.70
C GLN A 16 43.67 -14.26 18.68
N GLY A 17 42.99 -13.16 19.04
CA GLY A 17 43.59 -11.82 19.03
C GLY A 17 43.32 -10.90 17.82
N LEU A 18 42.54 -9.83 18.03
CA LEU A 18 42.59 -8.63 17.19
C LEU A 18 42.51 -7.35 18.02
N ARG A 19 43.46 -6.45 17.72
CA ARG A 19 43.76 -5.18 18.36
C ARG A 19 42.80 -4.08 17.92
N SER A 20 42.40 -3.21 18.85
CA SER A 20 41.65 -1.97 18.58
C SER A 20 42.58 -0.75 18.60
N HIS A 21 42.64 0.00 17.50
CA HIS A 21 43.17 1.37 17.42
C HIS A 21 42.26 2.19 16.51
N SER A 22 41.64 3.26 17.01
CA SER A 22 41.43 4.47 16.21
C SER A 22 41.24 5.70 17.10
N ARG A 23 41.92 6.77 16.70
CA ARG A 23 42.01 8.08 17.35
C ARG A 23 40.90 9.02 16.85
N ARG A 24 40.41 9.91 17.72
CA ARG A 24 40.47 11.40 17.61
C ARG A 24 39.32 12.06 18.40
N PRO A 25 39.62 13.05 19.25
CA PRO A 25 38.66 14.10 19.62
C PRO A 25 39.04 15.42 18.92
N ASN A 26 38.06 16.22 18.49
CA ASN A 26 38.26 17.66 18.41
C ASN A 26 36.93 18.44 18.46
N ARG A 27 36.73 19.17 19.55
CA ARG A 27 35.75 20.26 19.69
C ARG A 27 36.31 21.29 20.65
N ARG A 28 35.89 22.54 20.45
CA ARG A 28 36.23 23.81 21.12
C ARG A 28 37.26 24.62 20.32
N SER A 29 37.18 25.94 20.24
CA SER A 29 36.18 26.94 20.60
C SER A 29 36.70 28.28 20.07
N ALA A 30 35.77 29.22 19.90
CA ALA A 30 35.95 30.67 20.10
C ALA A 30 37.05 31.41 19.31
N ASN A 31 36.64 32.49 18.63
CA ASN A 31 37.02 33.80 19.16
C ASN A 31 36.09 34.92 18.69
N ALA A 32 35.80 35.80 19.64
CA ALA A 32 35.05 37.02 19.48
C ALA A 32 35.98 38.24 19.51
N ALA A 33 35.38 39.37 19.16
CA ALA A 33 35.73 40.74 19.55
C ALA A 33 36.80 41.49 18.74
N ARG A 34 36.40 42.69 18.27
CA ARG A 34 36.99 44.03 18.56
C ARG A 34 36.25 45.06 17.67
N SER A 35 35.44 45.99 18.21
CA SER A 35 35.77 47.31 18.80
C SER A 35 36.37 48.28 17.76
N ASP A 36 36.04 49.56 17.61
CA ASP A 36 35.16 50.58 18.23
C ASP A 36 35.32 51.85 17.31
N PRO A 37 35.00 53.10 17.68
CA PRO A 37 33.99 53.95 17.04
C PRO A 37 34.66 55.13 16.29
N ARG A 38 33.86 56.03 15.68
CA ARG A 38 34.05 57.49 15.81
C ARG A 38 33.06 58.30 14.97
N ARG A 39 32.46 59.26 15.68
CA ARG A 39 32.18 60.66 15.31
C ARG A 39 30.99 60.99 14.39
N GLY A 40 30.19 61.94 14.89
CA GLY A 40 29.58 62.97 14.06
C GLY A 40 28.08 63.17 14.27
N ARG A 41 27.69 63.87 15.34
CA ARG A 41 26.34 64.43 15.49
C ARG A 41 26.34 65.83 14.88
N ALA A 42 25.57 66.04 13.82
CA ALA A 42 25.24 67.36 13.29
C ALA A 42 23.76 67.41 12.89
N THR A 43 23.21 68.59 13.10
CA THR A 43 21.80 69.00 13.20
C THR A 43 20.97 68.94 11.92
N SER A 44 19.66 68.82 12.15
CA SER A 44 18.52 68.69 11.24
C SER A 44 18.24 69.84 10.26
N ARG A 45 17.87 69.49 9.02
CA ARG A 45 16.56 69.82 8.38
C ARG A 45 16.36 68.93 7.12
N PRO A 46 15.17 68.32 6.90
CA PRO A 46 15.02 67.25 5.93
C PRO A 46 14.81 67.80 4.51
N ARG A 47 15.70 67.44 3.58
CA ARG A 47 15.37 67.50 2.14
C ARG A 47 14.27 66.48 1.89
N ARG A 48 13.16 66.89 1.27
CA ARG A 48 12.09 66.00 0.80
C ARG A 48 12.74 64.89 -0.04
N ARG A 49 12.81 63.69 0.52
CA ARG A 49 13.17 62.49 -0.23
C ARG A 49 11.96 62.19 -1.10
N GLU A 50 12.14 62.26 -2.42
CA GLU A 50 11.27 61.57 -3.35
C GLU A 50 11.11 60.12 -2.86
N PRO A 51 9.92 59.50 -2.99
CA PRO A 51 9.77 58.10 -2.67
C PRO A 51 10.62 57.32 -3.67
N VAL A 52 11.86 56.99 -3.27
CA VAL A 52 12.58 55.85 -3.81
C VAL A 52 11.59 54.71 -3.74
N CYS A 53 11.12 54.22 -4.89
CA CYS A 53 10.34 53.00 -4.99
C CYS A 53 11.05 51.96 -4.12
N ARG A 54 10.54 51.74 -2.91
CA ARG A 54 10.93 50.59 -2.12
C ARG A 54 10.56 49.44 -3.03
N ARG A 55 11.58 48.71 -3.52
CA ARG A 55 11.41 47.39 -4.12
C ARG A 55 10.74 46.55 -3.04
N GLY A 56 9.42 46.60 -3.05
CA GLY A 56 8.55 46.12 -2.01
C GLY A 56 8.33 44.65 -2.25
N ALA A 57 8.93 43.87 -1.36
CA ALA A 57 8.65 42.48 -1.08
C ALA A 57 8.82 41.50 -2.26
N ASN A 58 9.77 40.60 -2.07
CA ASN A 58 9.73 39.29 -2.68
C ASN A 58 8.43 38.58 -2.24
N VAL A 59 7.31 38.88 -2.92
CA VAL A 59 6.04 38.18 -2.74
C VAL A 59 6.27 36.80 -3.31
N LYS A 60 6.47 35.80 -2.43
CA LYS A 60 6.39 34.40 -2.84
C LYS A 60 5.05 34.24 -3.58
N PRO A 61 5.00 33.72 -4.81
CA PRO A 61 3.74 33.49 -5.48
C PRO A 61 2.86 32.62 -4.58
N GLY A 62 1.75 33.18 -4.10
CA GLY A 62 0.76 32.42 -3.35
C GLY A 62 -0.11 31.66 -4.34
N TYR A 63 -0.09 30.33 -4.28
CA TYR A 63 -0.99 29.51 -5.08
C TYR A 63 -2.40 29.53 -4.47
N ALA A 64 -3.42 29.71 -5.32
CA ALA A 64 -4.82 29.55 -4.95
C ALA A 64 -5.22 28.07 -5.12
N TYR A 65 -5.60 27.41 -4.04
CA TYR A 65 -6.05 26.01 -4.03
C TYR A 65 -6.97 25.77 -2.82
N GLU A 66 -7.82 24.74 -2.92
CA GLU A 66 -8.68 24.30 -1.83
C GLU A 66 -7.84 23.73 -0.68
N ARG A 67 -8.16 24.10 0.57
CA ARG A 67 -7.44 23.69 1.77
C ARG A 67 -8.30 22.86 2.74
N ASP A 68 -9.61 22.82 2.55
CA ASP A 68 -10.49 21.89 3.27
C ASP A 68 -10.41 20.50 2.62
N ALA A 69 -9.80 19.55 3.34
CA ALA A 69 -9.69 18.16 2.91
C ALA A 69 -11.07 17.53 2.60
N ALA A 70 -12.09 17.82 3.41
CA ALA A 70 -13.43 17.28 3.18
C ALA A 70 -14.08 17.89 1.93
N ALA A 71 -13.85 19.18 1.66
CA ALA A 71 -14.27 19.81 0.41
C ALA A 71 -13.57 19.21 -0.81
N ILE A 72 -12.27 18.89 -0.71
CA ILE A 72 -11.52 18.22 -1.78
C ILE A 72 -12.14 16.85 -2.10
N TYR A 73 -12.42 16.03 -1.10
CA TYR A 73 -13.04 14.71 -1.30
C TYR A 73 -14.43 14.83 -1.95
N ARG A 74 -15.32 15.67 -1.37
CA ARG A 74 -16.67 15.89 -1.93
C ARG A 74 -16.61 16.35 -3.38
N ARG A 75 -15.73 17.31 -3.68
CA ARG A 75 -15.58 17.84 -5.04
C ARG A 75 -14.99 16.80 -5.99
N SER A 76 -13.99 16.03 -5.55
CA SER A 76 -13.38 14.98 -6.37
C SER A 76 -14.41 13.91 -6.77
N PHE A 77 -15.22 13.43 -5.83
CA PHE A 77 -16.24 12.41 -6.14
C PHE A 77 -17.37 12.96 -7.01
N ALA A 78 -17.77 14.23 -6.81
CA ALA A 78 -18.72 14.89 -7.69
C ALA A 78 -18.22 14.99 -9.14
N ILE A 79 -16.93 15.31 -9.34
CA ILE A 79 -16.30 15.33 -10.67
C ILE A 79 -16.30 13.92 -11.28
N ILE A 80 -15.87 12.90 -10.52
CA ILE A 80 -15.84 11.52 -11.01
C ILE A 80 -17.23 11.06 -11.46
N ARG A 81 -18.28 11.32 -10.68
CA ARG A 81 -19.66 10.96 -11.05
C ARG A 81 -20.18 11.74 -12.27
N GLY A 82 -19.67 12.94 -12.50
CA GLY A 82 -20.02 13.75 -13.67
C GLY A 82 -19.30 13.31 -14.95
N GLU A 83 -18.16 12.62 -14.84
CA GLU A 83 -17.29 12.27 -15.99
C GLU A 83 -17.27 10.77 -16.33
N ALA A 84 -17.44 9.89 -15.34
CA ALA A 84 -17.34 8.45 -15.52
C ALA A 84 -18.68 7.84 -15.98
N ASP A 85 -18.59 6.85 -16.87
CA ASP A 85 -19.74 6.00 -17.22
C ASP A 85 -19.95 4.95 -16.12
N LEU A 86 -20.93 5.19 -15.26
CA LEU A 86 -21.25 4.36 -14.10
C LEU A 86 -22.59 3.63 -14.21
N ALA A 87 -23.34 3.83 -15.31
CA ALA A 87 -24.73 3.40 -15.43
C ALA A 87 -24.93 1.88 -15.30
N ARG A 88 -23.89 1.09 -15.57
CA ARG A 88 -23.92 -0.37 -15.50
C ARG A 88 -23.69 -0.94 -14.09
N PHE A 89 -23.23 -0.13 -13.14
CA PHE A 89 -22.89 -0.59 -11.80
C PHE A 89 -24.12 -0.56 -10.88
N SER A 90 -24.24 -1.55 -10.01
CA SER A 90 -25.17 -1.49 -8.87
C SER A 90 -24.79 -0.34 -7.93
N PRO A 91 -25.68 0.10 -7.03
CA PRO A 91 -25.35 1.13 -6.05
C PRO A 91 -24.12 0.79 -5.18
N VAL A 92 -23.88 -0.48 -4.88
CA VAL A 92 -22.70 -0.92 -4.12
C VAL A 92 -21.45 -0.93 -5.00
N GLU A 93 -21.58 -1.40 -6.24
CA GLU A 93 -20.50 -1.42 -7.22
C GLU A 93 -20.06 0.00 -7.61
N GLU A 94 -20.98 0.96 -7.67
CA GLU A 94 -20.69 2.36 -7.96
C GLU A 94 -19.73 2.96 -6.91
N LEU A 95 -19.95 2.66 -5.62
CA LEU A 95 -19.05 3.12 -4.55
C LEU A 95 -17.62 2.61 -4.77
N VAL A 96 -17.49 1.35 -5.19
CA VAL A 96 -16.19 0.75 -5.54
C VAL A 96 -15.60 1.44 -6.77
N ALA A 97 -16.38 1.63 -7.83
CA ALA A 97 -15.94 2.25 -9.07
C ALA A 97 -15.43 3.68 -8.84
N VAL A 98 -16.20 4.52 -8.14
CA VAL A 98 -15.81 5.91 -7.82
C VAL A 98 -14.51 5.95 -7.02
N ARG A 99 -14.35 5.08 -6.01
CA ARG A 99 -13.15 5.08 -5.17
C ARG A 99 -11.93 4.52 -5.90
N VAL A 100 -12.09 3.53 -6.78
CA VAL A 100 -11.04 3.02 -7.66
C VAL A 100 -10.58 4.10 -8.65
N ILE A 101 -11.51 4.84 -9.27
CA ILE A 101 -11.20 5.96 -10.16
C ILE A 101 -10.47 7.06 -9.39
N HIS A 102 -10.94 7.43 -8.20
CA HIS A 102 -10.29 8.42 -7.36
C HIS A 102 -8.83 8.04 -7.03
N ALA A 103 -8.60 6.76 -6.73
CA ALA A 103 -7.26 6.27 -6.40
C ALA A 103 -6.28 6.26 -7.57
N CYS A 104 -6.75 6.28 -8.82
CA CYS A 104 -5.91 6.18 -10.01
C CYS A 104 -5.96 7.38 -10.96
N GLY A 105 -6.94 8.28 -10.80
CA GLY A 105 -7.11 9.46 -11.64
C GLY A 105 -7.58 9.18 -13.08
N MET A 106 -8.12 7.98 -13.36
CA MET A 106 -8.56 7.56 -14.70
C MET A 106 -10.04 7.16 -14.69
N VAL A 107 -10.91 8.01 -15.22
CA VAL A 107 -12.37 7.73 -15.30
C VAL A 107 -12.67 6.52 -16.18
N GLU A 108 -11.83 6.27 -17.19
CA GLU A 108 -11.93 5.12 -18.07
C GLU A 108 -11.64 3.77 -17.39
N ALA A 109 -11.08 3.78 -16.17
CA ALA A 109 -10.93 2.56 -15.37
C ALA A 109 -12.28 1.88 -15.11
N ALA A 110 -13.37 2.65 -15.11
CA ALA A 110 -14.73 2.12 -15.04
C ALA A 110 -15.03 1.07 -16.13
N ARG A 111 -14.43 1.17 -17.32
CA ARG A 111 -14.67 0.23 -18.43
C ARG A 111 -14.08 -1.16 -18.16
N ASP A 112 -12.92 -1.18 -17.50
CA ASP A 112 -12.16 -2.40 -17.23
C ASP A 112 -12.54 -3.03 -15.89
N LEU A 113 -13.21 -2.29 -14.99
CA LEU A 113 -13.66 -2.79 -13.69
C LEU A 113 -14.86 -3.73 -13.86
N VAL A 114 -14.73 -4.98 -13.43
CA VAL A 114 -15.77 -6.01 -13.59
C VAL A 114 -15.98 -6.76 -12.29
N PHE A 115 -17.24 -7.05 -12.00
CA PHE A 115 -17.71 -7.77 -10.83
C PHE A 115 -18.35 -9.08 -11.31
N SER A 116 -18.10 -10.18 -10.61
CA SER A 116 -18.99 -11.34 -10.71
C SER A 116 -20.25 -11.08 -9.87
N SER A 117 -21.34 -11.77 -10.21
CA SER A 117 -22.65 -11.55 -9.60
C SER A 117 -22.59 -11.66 -8.06
N GLY A 118 -22.97 -10.59 -7.36
CA GLY A 118 -23.01 -10.54 -5.89
C GLY A 118 -21.65 -10.40 -5.20
N ALA A 119 -20.56 -10.18 -5.95
CA ALA A 119 -19.22 -10.11 -5.37
C ALA A 119 -19.03 -8.94 -4.41
N ALA A 120 -19.60 -7.77 -4.73
CA ALA A 120 -19.50 -6.59 -3.89
C ALA A 120 -20.25 -6.78 -2.56
N GLU A 121 -21.46 -7.34 -2.61
CA GLU A 121 -22.27 -7.66 -1.44
C GLU A 121 -21.58 -8.71 -0.57
N ALA A 122 -21.09 -9.81 -1.17
CA ALA A 122 -20.39 -10.87 -0.44
C ALA A 122 -19.15 -10.34 0.30
N ALA A 123 -18.36 -9.47 -0.34
CA ALA A 123 -17.21 -8.84 0.29
C ALA A 123 -17.61 -7.94 1.46
N ARG A 124 -18.64 -7.10 1.27
CA ARG A 124 -19.15 -6.18 2.29
C ARG A 124 -19.69 -6.93 3.51
N ASP A 125 -20.45 -7.99 3.28
CA ASP A 125 -21.05 -8.79 4.35
C ASP A 125 -19.98 -9.55 5.13
N ALA A 126 -18.96 -10.09 4.45
CA ALA A 126 -17.81 -10.70 5.10
C ALA A 126 -17.04 -9.71 5.97
N LEU A 127 -16.79 -8.49 5.48
CA LEU A 127 -16.14 -7.44 6.27
C LEU A 127 -16.97 -7.11 7.52
N ARG A 128 -18.28 -6.91 7.38
CA ARG A 128 -19.19 -6.64 8.51
C ARG A 128 -19.23 -7.80 9.52
N ALA A 129 -19.06 -9.03 9.06
CA ALA A 129 -18.96 -10.22 9.92
C ALA A 129 -17.58 -10.38 10.61
N GLY A 130 -16.62 -9.47 10.39
CA GLY A 130 -15.30 -9.54 11.00
C GLY A 130 -14.28 -10.41 10.24
N ALA A 131 -14.55 -10.75 8.98
CA ALA A 131 -13.64 -11.56 8.17
C ALA A 131 -12.25 -10.89 8.05
N PRO A 132 -11.15 -11.67 8.07
CA PRO A 132 -9.83 -11.13 7.83
C PRO A 132 -9.67 -10.71 6.35
N VAL A 133 -8.84 -9.69 6.14
CA VAL A 133 -8.44 -9.19 4.83
C VAL A 133 -7.02 -9.66 4.53
N PHE A 134 -6.86 -10.59 3.58
CA PHE A 134 -5.54 -11.03 3.13
C PHE A 134 -5.04 -10.16 1.99
N CYS A 135 -3.79 -9.72 2.08
CA CYS A 135 -3.16 -8.84 1.10
C CYS A 135 -1.86 -9.47 0.57
N ASP A 136 -1.71 -9.52 -0.76
CA ASP A 136 -0.50 -10.04 -1.39
C ASP A 136 0.74 -9.17 -1.16
N ALA A 137 0.54 -7.85 -1.06
CA ALA A 137 1.62 -6.89 -0.91
C ALA A 137 1.40 -5.95 0.28
N ARG A 138 2.50 -5.50 0.88
CA ARG A 138 2.46 -4.56 2.00
C ARG A 138 1.77 -3.25 1.62
N MET A 139 1.99 -2.75 0.40
CA MET A 139 1.34 -1.53 -0.08
C MET A 139 -0.19 -1.64 -0.12
N VAL A 140 -0.74 -2.83 -0.39
CA VAL A 140 -2.19 -3.06 -0.32
C VAL A 140 -2.64 -2.95 1.14
N ALA A 141 -1.98 -3.67 2.04
CA ALA A 141 -2.32 -3.69 3.47
C ALA A 141 -2.25 -2.31 4.13
N GLU A 142 -1.26 -1.48 3.76
CA GLU A 142 -1.09 -0.11 4.25
C GLU A 142 -2.11 0.86 3.62
N GLY A 143 -2.64 0.55 2.43
CA GLY A 143 -3.69 1.34 1.78
C GLY A 143 -5.09 1.11 2.36
N VAL A 144 -5.31 0.01 3.10
CA VAL A 144 -6.58 -0.26 3.78
C VAL A 144 -6.70 0.68 4.98
N THR A 145 -7.67 1.58 4.92
CA THR A 145 -7.92 2.58 5.96
C THR A 145 -8.59 1.93 7.16
N ARG A 146 -7.83 1.72 8.24
CA ARG A 146 -8.30 0.99 9.44
C ARG A 146 -9.57 1.56 10.05
N ALA A 147 -9.70 2.88 10.08
CA ALA A 147 -10.89 3.57 10.60
C ALA A 147 -12.19 3.32 9.81
N ARG A 148 -12.09 2.74 8.60
CA ARG A 148 -13.25 2.38 7.77
C ARG A 148 -13.70 0.94 7.96
N LEU A 149 -12.90 0.09 8.59
CA LEU A 149 -13.24 -1.31 8.78
C LEU A 149 -14.45 -1.42 9.72
N PRO A 150 -15.51 -2.16 9.35
CA PRO A 150 -16.77 -2.17 10.10
C PRO A 150 -16.69 -3.02 11.39
N ALA A 151 -15.66 -3.84 11.52
CA ALA A 151 -15.38 -4.65 12.69
C ALA A 151 -13.86 -4.65 12.97
N ASN A 152 -13.42 -5.46 13.94
CA ASN A 152 -12.00 -5.70 14.19
C ASN A 152 -11.40 -6.64 13.12
N ASN A 153 -11.53 -6.27 11.84
CA ASN A 153 -10.99 -7.02 10.72
C ASN A 153 -9.46 -6.96 10.75
N ASP A 154 -8.80 -8.12 10.86
CA ASP A 154 -7.36 -8.21 10.63
C ASP A 154 -7.06 -7.84 9.17
N VAL A 155 -5.97 -7.12 8.92
CA VAL A 155 -5.43 -6.98 7.56
C VAL A 155 -4.03 -7.55 7.56
N ILE A 156 -3.86 -8.64 6.83
CA ILE A 156 -2.76 -9.58 6.97
C ILE A 156 -1.97 -9.61 5.66
N CYS A 157 -0.66 -9.41 5.75
CA CYS A 157 0.26 -9.58 4.64
C CYS A 157 1.44 -10.43 5.11
N THR A 158 1.53 -11.66 4.61
CA THR A 158 2.54 -12.65 5.00
C THR A 158 3.81 -12.56 4.16
N LEU A 159 3.90 -11.63 3.19
CA LEU A 159 5.09 -11.43 2.36
C LEU A 159 6.35 -11.13 3.19
N GLY A 160 6.18 -10.48 4.34
CA GLY A 160 7.25 -10.17 5.28
C GLY A 160 7.52 -11.25 6.33
N ASP A 161 6.79 -12.37 6.28
CA ASP A 161 6.97 -13.47 7.24
C ASP A 161 8.37 -14.08 7.10
N PRO A 162 9.11 -14.33 8.20
CA PRO A 162 10.45 -14.88 8.16
C PRO A 162 10.57 -16.23 7.42
N SER A 163 9.50 -17.03 7.39
CA SER A 163 9.47 -18.33 6.71
C SER A 163 9.27 -18.23 5.18
N THR A 164 8.79 -17.08 4.68
CA THR A 164 8.44 -16.90 3.25
C THR A 164 9.62 -17.12 2.30
N PRO A 165 10.84 -16.59 2.55
CA PRO A 165 11.97 -16.82 1.64
C PRO A 165 12.35 -18.29 1.50
N GLU A 166 12.39 -19.04 2.62
CA GLU A 166 12.71 -20.47 2.62
C GLU A 166 11.61 -21.28 1.92
N LEU A 167 10.34 -20.94 2.16
CA LEU A 167 9.21 -21.58 1.51
C LEU A 167 9.22 -21.34 -0.01
N ALA A 168 9.54 -20.12 -0.45
CA ALA A 168 9.67 -19.79 -1.87
C ALA A 168 10.76 -20.61 -2.56
N ALA A 169 11.92 -20.76 -1.91
CA ALA A 169 13.01 -21.60 -2.42
C ALA A 169 12.60 -23.07 -2.51
N LYS A 170 11.94 -23.60 -1.46
CA LYS A 170 11.45 -24.99 -1.42
C LYS A 170 10.42 -25.29 -2.52
N LEU A 171 9.53 -24.34 -2.81
CA LEU A 171 8.48 -24.49 -3.81
C LEU A 171 8.92 -24.09 -5.22
N GLY A 172 10.12 -23.55 -5.41
CA GLY A 172 10.60 -23.06 -6.71
C GLY A 172 9.74 -21.93 -7.28
N THR A 173 9.19 -21.07 -6.42
CA THR A 173 8.23 -20.01 -6.81
C THR A 173 8.61 -18.65 -6.25
N THR A 174 7.85 -17.62 -6.61
CA THR A 174 8.04 -16.26 -6.09
C THR A 174 7.69 -16.17 -4.60
N ARG A 175 8.33 -15.26 -3.87
CA ARG A 175 7.99 -14.99 -2.46
C ARG A 175 6.52 -14.67 -2.25
N THR A 176 5.91 -13.91 -3.13
CA THR A 176 4.49 -13.55 -2.99
C THR A 176 3.57 -14.75 -3.18
N ALA A 177 3.88 -15.66 -4.13
CA ALA A 177 3.13 -16.90 -4.29
C ALA A 177 3.30 -17.83 -3.09
N ALA A 178 4.54 -18.00 -2.58
CA ALA A 178 4.81 -18.80 -1.40
C ALA A 178 4.09 -18.27 -0.14
N ALA A 179 4.00 -16.95 0.01
CA ALA A 179 3.30 -16.31 1.13
C ALA A 179 1.80 -16.68 1.20
N ILE A 180 1.18 -17.07 0.07
CA ILE A 180 -0.23 -17.47 0.01
C ILE A 180 -0.48 -18.79 0.76
N GLU A 181 0.50 -19.69 0.79
CA GLU A 181 0.41 -20.95 1.56
C GLU A 181 0.09 -20.69 3.04
N LEU A 182 0.60 -19.59 3.58
CA LEU A 182 0.44 -19.21 4.97
C LEU A 182 -0.99 -18.75 5.30
N TRP A 183 -1.85 -18.55 4.29
CA TRP A 183 -3.23 -18.10 4.47
C TRP A 183 -4.20 -19.28 4.68
N ALA A 184 -3.84 -20.48 4.22
CA ALA A 184 -4.73 -21.64 4.18
C ALA A 184 -5.52 -21.89 5.49
N PRO A 185 -4.94 -21.76 6.71
CA PRO A 185 -5.68 -21.99 7.95
C PRO A 185 -6.85 -21.03 8.21
N ARG A 186 -6.86 -19.85 7.57
CA ARG A 186 -7.82 -18.76 7.81
C ARG A 186 -8.47 -18.26 6.51
N LEU A 187 -8.28 -18.97 5.39
CA LEU A 187 -8.73 -18.53 4.06
C LEU A 187 -10.26 -18.56 3.90
N GLY A 188 -10.93 -19.52 4.54
CA GLY A 188 -12.38 -19.71 4.44
C GLY A 188 -13.15 -18.48 4.90
N GLY A 189 -14.02 -17.95 4.03
CA GLY A 189 -14.84 -16.77 4.33
C GLY A 189 -14.06 -15.44 4.44
N SER A 190 -12.75 -15.43 4.17
CA SER A 190 -11.94 -14.22 4.16
C SER A 190 -12.23 -13.32 2.96
N VAL A 191 -11.76 -12.07 3.02
CA VAL A 191 -11.67 -11.18 1.84
C VAL A 191 -10.22 -11.18 1.37
N VAL A 192 -9.97 -11.68 0.16
CA VAL A 192 -8.62 -11.73 -0.41
C VAL A 192 -8.42 -10.57 -1.36
N VAL A 193 -7.26 -9.90 -1.27
CA VAL A 193 -6.93 -8.69 -2.02
C VAL A 193 -5.56 -8.87 -2.66
N ILE A 194 -5.56 -9.13 -3.96
CA ILE A 194 -4.34 -9.25 -4.77
C ILE A 194 -4.19 -7.97 -5.59
N GLY A 195 -3.32 -7.08 -5.15
CA GLY A 195 -3.12 -5.77 -5.78
C GLY A 195 -1.81 -5.63 -6.55
N ASN A 196 -0.87 -6.57 -6.45
CA ASN A 196 0.47 -6.41 -7.03
C ASN A 196 0.95 -7.62 -7.85
N ALA A 197 0.84 -8.84 -7.33
CA ALA A 197 1.52 -10.01 -7.89
C ALA A 197 0.54 -10.95 -8.61
N PRO A 198 0.61 -11.06 -9.96
CA PRO A 198 -0.17 -12.06 -10.69
C PRO A 198 0.10 -13.50 -10.23
N THR A 199 1.33 -13.81 -9.86
CA THR A 199 1.73 -15.13 -9.34
C THR A 199 1.03 -15.49 -8.04
N ALA A 200 0.70 -14.50 -7.19
CA ALA A 200 -0.08 -14.70 -5.99
C ALA A 200 -1.53 -15.09 -6.32
N LEU A 201 -2.11 -14.45 -7.34
CA LEU A 201 -3.47 -14.79 -7.78
C LEU A 201 -3.50 -16.19 -8.38
N PHE A 202 -2.57 -16.55 -9.28
CA PHE A 202 -2.48 -17.93 -9.78
C PHE A 202 -2.33 -18.94 -8.65
N ARG A 203 -1.44 -18.68 -7.69
CA ARG A 203 -1.23 -19.62 -6.59
C ARG A 203 -2.46 -19.78 -5.70
N LEU A 204 -3.19 -18.70 -5.44
CA LEU A 204 -4.47 -18.76 -4.72
C LEU A 204 -5.47 -19.67 -5.45
N LEU A 205 -5.59 -19.52 -6.77
CA LEU A 205 -6.49 -20.34 -7.58
C LEU A 205 -6.10 -21.83 -7.55
N GLU A 206 -4.80 -22.14 -7.63
CA GLU A 206 -4.30 -23.51 -7.49
C GLU A 206 -4.65 -24.11 -6.12
N LEU A 207 -4.49 -23.35 -5.03
CA LEU A 207 -4.85 -23.80 -3.68
C LEU A 207 -6.35 -24.09 -3.56
N ILE A 208 -7.20 -23.20 -4.08
CA ILE A 208 -8.65 -23.40 -4.07
C ILE A 208 -9.04 -24.61 -4.92
N ALA A 209 -8.43 -24.79 -6.09
CA ALA A 209 -8.65 -25.96 -6.94
C ALA A 209 -8.21 -27.26 -6.25
N ALA A 210 -7.18 -27.21 -5.41
CA ALA A 210 -6.71 -28.32 -4.58
C ALA A 210 -7.57 -28.56 -3.32
N GLY A 211 -8.67 -27.80 -3.12
CA GLY A 211 -9.61 -28.00 -2.02
C GLY A 211 -9.39 -27.09 -0.82
N ALA A 212 -8.57 -26.04 -0.92
CA ALA A 212 -8.47 -25.05 0.14
C ALA A 212 -9.84 -24.36 0.39
N PRO A 213 -10.15 -23.98 1.64
CA PRO A 213 -11.39 -23.25 1.95
C PRO A 213 -11.53 -21.99 1.12
N LYS A 214 -12.72 -21.76 0.56
CA LYS A 214 -12.97 -20.62 -0.34
C LYS A 214 -13.10 -19.29 0.43
N PRO A 215 -12.46 -18.21 -0.03
CA PRO A 215 -12.74 -16.87 0.49
C PRO A 215 -14.18 -16.45 0.18
N ALA A 216 -14.71 -15.50 0.94
CA ALA A 216 -16.02 -14.89 0.67
C ALA A 216 -15.99 -14.04 -0.60
N ALA A 217 -14.88 -13.34 -0.86
CA ALA A 217 -14.66 -12.60 -2.10
C ALA A 217 -13.16 -12.40 -2.40
N ILE A 218 -12.84 -12.24 -3.68
CA ILE A 218 -11.48 -11.99 -4.18
C ILE A 218 -11.45 -10.68 -4.97
N ILE A 219 -10.70 -9.69 -4.48
CA ILE A 219 -10.36 -8.47 -5.20
C ILE A 219 -9.06 -8.74 -5.97
N GLY A 220 -9.18 -9.14 -7.23
CA GLY A 220 -8.09 -9.49 -8.13
C GLY A 220 -7.71 -8.30 -9.01
N MET A 221 -6.87 -7.41 -8.50
CA MET A 221 -6.38 -6.23 -9.23
C MET A 221 -4.85 -6.18 -9.36
N PRO A 222 -4.12 -7.30 -9.62
CA PRO A 222 -2.69 -7.18 -9.89
C PRO A 222 -2.45 -6.33 -11.14
N VAL A 223 -1.49 -5.41 -11.03
CA VAL A 223 -0.96 -4.61 -12.15
C VAL A 223 0.21 -5.34 -12.78
N GLY A 224 0.35 -5.25 -14.11
CA GLY A 224 1.55 -5.75 -14.74
C GLY A 224 1.42 -6.01 -16.22
N PHE A 225 2.56 -6.32 -16.83
CA PHE A 225 2.69 -6.62 -18.25
C PHE A 225 2.80 -8.12 -18.54
N VAL A 226 3.02 -8.94 -17.51
CA VAL A 226 3.21 -10.39 -17.62
C VAL A 226 2.31 -11.07 -16.61
N GLY A 227 1.38 -11.91 -17.08
CA GLY A 227 0.49 -12.72 -16.24
C GLY A 227 -0.65 -11.95 -15.56
N ALA A 228 -0.61 -10.61 -15.54
CA ALA A 228 -1.64 -9.81 -14.87
C ALA A 228 -3.02 -10.01 -15.51
N ALA A 229 -3.14 -9.81 -16.82
CA ALA A 229 -4.41 -10.00 -17.52
C ALA A 229 -4.89 -11.45 -17.37
N GLU A 230 -4.00 -12.40 -17.63
CA GLU A 230 -4.28 -13.84 -17.62
C GLU A 230 -4.72 -14.33 -16.24
N SER A 231 -4.08 -13.89 -15.17
CA SER A 231 -4.47 -14.28 -13.80
C SER A 231 -5.85 -13.76 -13.40
N LYS A 232 -6.22 -12.57 -13.87
CA LYS A 232 -7.52 -11.95 -13.59
C LYS A 232 -8.64 -12.61 -14.40
N GLU A 233 -8.37 -12.97 -15.66
CA GLU A 233 -9.31 -13.75 -16.46
C GLU A 233 -9.51 -15.15 -15.87
N ALA A 234 -8.42 -15.83 -15.48
CA ALA A 234 -8.50 -17.13 -14.81
C ALA A 234 -9.31 -17.07 -13.52
N LEU A 235 -9.18 -16.00 -12.71
CA LEU A 235 -10.04 -15.77 -11.54
C LEU A 235 -11.50 -15.65 -11.96
N PHE A 236 -11.81 -14.87 -12.98
CA PHE A 236 -13.18 -14.62 -13.41
C PHE A 236 -13.87 -15.89 -13.95
N GLU A 237 -13.11 -16.75 -14.63
CA GLU A 237 -13.58 -18.04 -15.16
C GLU A 237 -13.93 -19.06 -14.06
N THR A 238 -13.40 -18.89 -12.83
CA THR A 238 -13.72 -19.81 -11.72
C THR A 238 -15.16 -19.72 -11.21
N GLY A 239 -15.86 -18.62 -11.51
CA GLY A 239 -17.19 -18.32 -10.96
C GLY A 239 -17.19 -17.96 -9.47
N LEU A 240 -16.03 -17.76 -8.83
CA LEU A 240 -15.94 -17.24 -7.47
C LEU A 240 -16.41 -15.77 -7.40
N PRO A 241 -16.87 -15.29 -6.23
CA PRO A 241 -17.13 -13.87 -6.02
C PRO A 241 -15.83 -13.07 -6.22
N ALA A 242 -15.77 -12.27 -7.28
CA ALA A 242 -14.55 -11.68 -7.80
C ALA A 242 -14.78 -10.23 -8.28
N ILE A 243 -13.83 -9.36 -7.97
CA ILE A 243 -13.78 -7.97 -8.44
C ILE A 243 -12.42 -7.76 -9.09
N ILE A 244 -12.40 -7.46 -10.40
CA ILE A 244 -11.17 -7.32 -11.17
C ILE A 244 -11.13 -6.02 -11.95
N VAL A 245 -9.93 -5.57 -12.30
CA VAL A 245 -9.72 -4.59 -13.36
C VAL A 245 -9.06 -5.32 -14.53
N ARG A 246 -9.77 -5.53 -15.64
CA ARG A 246 -9.27 -6.31 -16.79
C ARG A 246 -7.99 -5.72 -17.40
N GLY A 247 -7.29 -6.54 -18.17
CA GLY A 247 -6.05 -6.15 -18.86
C GLY A 247 -4.87 -5.91 -17.90
N ARG A 248 -4.06 -4.88 -18.16
CA ARG A 248 -2.80 -4.62 -17.42
C ARG A 248 -2.96 -3.72 -16.20
N LYS A 249 -4.03 -2.93 -16.16
CA LYS A 249 -4.30 -1.97 -15.09
C LYS A 249 -4.64 -2.69 -13.78
N GLY A 250 -4.51 -1.99 -12.67
CA GLY A 250 -4.69 -2.52 -11.33
C GLY A 250 -3.78 -1.77 -10.37
N GLY A 251 -3.26 -2.47 -9.38
CA GLY A 251 -2.27 -1.94 -8.46
C GLY A 251 -2.81 -1.82 -7.05
N SER A 252 -1.89 -1.65 -6.10
CA SER A 252 -2.24 -1.62 -4.68
C SER A 252 -3.20 -0.49 -4.31
N ALA A 253 -3.11 0.67 -4.96
CA ALA A 253 -4.01 1.79 -4.71
C ALA A 253 -5.46 1.48 -5.12
N MET A 254 -5.68 0.91 -6.31
CA MET A 254 -7.00 0.49 -6.76
C MET A 254 -7.57 -0.63 -5.87
N ALA A 255 -6.75 -1.64 -5.57
CA ALA A 255 -7.16 -2.78 -4.76
C ALA A 255 -7.58 -2.35 -3.34
N ALA A 256 -6.77 -1.51 -2.70
CA ALA A 256 -7.09 -0.97 -1.38
C ALA A 256 -8.30 -0.03 -1.40
N ALA A 257 -8.46 0.78 -2.46
CA ALA A 257 -9.63 1.64 -2.63
C ALA A 257 -10.93 0.84 -2.73
N ALA A 258 -10.90 -0.31 -3.41
CA ALA A 258 -12.04 -1.23 -3.47
C ALA A 258 -12.42 -1.75 -2.07
N VAL A 259 -11.44 -2.20 -1.27
CA VAL A 259 -11.68 -2.61 0.13
C VAL A 259 -12.25 -1.45 0.94
N ASN A 260 -11.68 -0.25 0.82
CA ASN A 260 -12.12 0.93 1.57
C ASN A 260 -13.56 1.34 1.22
N ALA A 261 -13.99 1.17 -0.04
CA ALA A 261 -15.37 1.40 -0.45
C ALA A 261 -16.32 0.33 0.12
N LEU A 262 -15.90 -0.93 0.12
CA LEU A 262 -16.71 -2.05 0.64
C LEU A 262 -16.80 -2.06 2.17
N ALA A 263 -15.81 -1.49 2.86
CA ALA A 263 -15.75 -1.46 4.33
C ALA A 263 -16.72 -0.45 4.96
N SER A 264 -17.03 0.65 4.27
CA SER A 264 -17.86 1.73 4.82
C SER A 264 -18.57 2.50 3.72
N ASP A 265 -19.85 2.83 3.98
CA ASP A 265 -20.69 3.64 3.09
C ASP A 265 -20.39 5.16 3.19
N ILE A 266 -19.50 5.58 4.11
CA ILE A 266 -19.12 6.98 4.28
C ILE A 266 -18.16 7.39 3.16
N GLU A 267 -18.42 8.49 2.46
CA GLU A 267 -17.54 8.96 1.38
C GLU A 267 -16.32 9.74 1.87
#